data_AF-A0AAP7DIH4-F1
#
_entry.id   AF-A0AAP7DIH4-F1
#
_cell.length_a   1.000
_cell.length_b   1.000
_cell.length_c   1.000
_cell.angle_alpha   90.00
_cell.angle_beta   90.00
_cell.angle_gamma   90.00
#
_symmetry.space_group_name_H-M   'P 1'
#
loop_
_entity.id
_entity.type
_entity.pdbx_description
1 polymer ?
#
loop_
_entity_poly.entity_id
_entity_poly.type
_entity_poly.pdbx_seq_one_letter_code
_entity_poly.pdbx_strand_id
1 'polypeptide(L)'
;SLTTAAIFILATVFVNSYVAIMVVTSIVFFACDILRPAVTSLLSKMAGDNQGFVAGMNSTYTSLGIIAGPAIGGYLFDMNINTPYIFASIVLIAALMISVIWSRKKKQQTELPQ
;
A
#
# COMPACT_ATOMS: atom_id res chain seq x y z
N SER A 1 9.18 -7.34 9.11
CA SER A 1 9.69 -6.10 8.48
C SER A 1 9.18 -5.97 7.06
N LEU A 2 9.05 -4.75 6.55
CA LEU A 2 8.59 -4.45 5.18
C LEU A 2 9.42 -5.16 4.09
N THR A 3 10.68 -5.49 4.41
CA THR A 3 11.56 -6.36 3.61
C THR A 3 11.05 -7.79 3.47
N THR A 4 10.39 -8.35 4.49
CA THR A 4 9.72 -9.67 4.42
C THR A 4 8.54 -9.64 3.46
N ALA A 5 7.76 -8.56 3.44
CA ALA A 5 6.64 -8.41 2.50
C ALA A 5 7.11 -8.24 1.04
N ALA A 6 8.21 -7.50 0.83
CA ALA A 6 8.80 -7.34 -0.49
C ALA A 6 9.34 -8.67 -1.06
N ILE A 7 9.93 -9.53 -0.22
CA ILE A 7 10.41 -10.86 -0.61
C ILE A 7 9.26 -11.79 -0.99
N PHE A 8 8.13 -11.73 -0.27
CA PHE A 8 6.95 -12.55 -0.58
C PHE A 8 6.29 -12.16 -1.91
N ILE A 9 6.26 -10.87 -2.25
CA ILE A 9 5.66 -10.39 -3.50
C ILE A 9 6.54 -10.69 -4.72
N LEU A 10 7.86 -10.73 -4.53
CA LEU A 10 8.82 -11.12 -5.57
C LEU A 10 8.77 -12.65 -5.83
N ALA A 11 8.47 -13.45 -4.80
CA ALA A 11 8.25 -14.89 -4.94
C ALA A 11 6.97 -15.24 -5.74
N THR A 12 5.96 -14.37 -5.75
CA THR A 12 4.72 -14.57 -6.52
C THR A 12 4.95 -14.50 -8.04
N VAL A 13 6.00 -13.80 -8.49
CA VAL A 13 6.35 -13.68 -9.92
C VAL A 13 6.82 -15.02 -10.52
N PHE A 14 7.21 -15.99 -9.69
CA PHE A 14 7.71 -17.30 -10.15
C PHE A 14 6.68 -18.44 -10.16
N VAL A 15 5.46 -18.27 -9.62
CA VAL A 15 4.53 -19.40 -9.43
C VAL A 15 3.31 -19.29 -10.33
N ASN A 16 3.32 -20.11 -11.37
CA ASN A 16 2.31 -20.27 -12.42
C ASN A 16 1.03 -20.98 -11.92
N SER A 17 0.48 -20.58 -10.76
CA SER A 17 -0.68 -21.29 -10.18
C SER A 17 -1.63 -20.36 -9.41
N TYR A 18 -2.92 -20.46 -9.74
CA TYR A 18 -4.05 -19.73 -9.13
C TYR A 18 -4.03 -19.73 -7.59
N VAL A 19 -3.55 -20.82 -6.98
CA VAL A 19 -3.44 -20.98 -5.52
C VAL A 19 -2.44 -19.99 -4.91
N ALA A 20 -1.32 -19.70 -5.57
CA ALA A 20 -0.33 -18.76 -5.06
C ALA A 20 -0.88 -17.32 -5.00
N ILE A 21 -1.67 -16.93 -6.00
CA ILE A 21 -2.36 -15.64 -6.04
C ILE A 21 -3.37 -15.53 -4.89
N MET A 22 -4.13 -16.59 -4.62
CA MET A 22 -5.08 -16.60 -3.50
C MET A 22 -4.36 -16.43 -2.15
N VAL A 23 -3.29 -17.19 -1.92
CA VAL A 23 -2.51 -17.10 -0.66
C VAL A 23 -1.92 -15.71 -0.46
N VAL A 24 -1.33 -15.13 -1.51
CA VAL A 24 -0.70 -13.80 -1.43
C VAL A 24 -1.74 -12.71 -1.20
N THR A 25 -2.86 -12.74 -1.92
CA THR A 25 -3.92 -11.75 -1.70
C THR A 25 -4.48 -11.87 -0.29
N SER A 26 -4.73 -13.08 0.25
CA SER A 26 -5.16 -13.26 1.64
C SER A 26 -4.19 -12.64 2.65
N ILE A 27 -2.88 -12.87 2.51
CA ILE A 27 -1.87 -12.28 3.41
C ILE A 27 -1.90 -10.74 3.35
N VAL A 28 -2.03 -10.19 2.14
CA VAL A 28 -2.11 -8.73 1.94
C VAL A 28 -3.38 -8.15 2.57
N PHE A 29 -4.53 -8.80 2.40
CA PHE A 29 -5.79 -8.37 3.05
C PHE A 29 -5.65 -8.36 4.57
N PHE A 30 -5.12 -9.43 5.17
CA PHE A 30 -4.85 -9.48 6.61
C PHE A 30 -3.93 -8.35 7.08
N ALA A 31 -2.86 -8.06 6.34
CA ALA A 31 -1.96 -6.97 6.67
C ALA A 31 -2.65 -5.59 6.59
N CYS A 32 -3.46 -5.36 5.54
CA CYS A 32 -4.22 -4.13 5.35
C CYS A 32 -5.31 -3.93 6.41
N ASP A 33 -5.99 -5.00 6.83
CA ASP A 33 -7.02 -4.98 7.89
C ASP A 33 -6.45 -4.48 9.21
N ILE A 34 -5.24 -4.90 9.57
CA ILE A 34 -4.55 -4.43 10.78
C ILE A 34 -3.99 -3.02 10.59
N LEU A 35 -3.54 -2.66 9.38
CA LEU A 35 -2.98 -1.34 9.10
C LEU A 35 -4.00 -0.22 9.22
N ARG A 36 -5.25 -0.46 8.81
CA ARG A 36 -6.31 0.56 8.79
C ARG A 36 -6.54 1.22 10.16
N PRO A 37 -6.82 0.48 11.26
CA PRO A 37 -6.99 1.07 12.58
C PRO A 37 -5.70 1.68 13.12
N ALA A 38 -4.54 1.11 12.81
CA ALA A 38 -3.25 1.66 13.23
C ALA A 38 -2.99 3.03 12.60
N VAL A 39 -3.21 3.19 11.29
CA VAL A 39 -3.05 4.45 10.57
C VAL A 39 -4.07 5.49 11.05
N THR A 40 -5.34 5.10 11.19
CA THR A 40 -6.38 6.00 11.69
C THR A 40 -6.08 6.47 13.12
N SER A 41 -5.61 5.58 14.00
CA SER A 41 -5.20 5.94 15.36
C SER A 41 -3.99 6.88 15.37
N LEU A 42 -2.99 6.63 14.53
CA LEU A 42 -1.80 7.47 14.42
C LEU A 42 -2.15 8.88 13.91
N LEU A 43 -2.95 8.96 12.85
CA LEU A 43 -3.44 10.23 12.30
C LEU A 43 -4.25 11.00 13.35
N SER A 44 -5.14 10.32 14.07
CA SER A 44 -5.91 10.93 15.15
C SER A 44 -5.02 11.50 16.25
N LYS A 45 -3.93 10.80 16.60
CA LYS A 45 -2.99 11.25 17.64
C LYS A 45 -2.13 12.44 17.18
N MET A 46 -1.81 12.53 15.89
CA MET A 46 -1.06 13.64 15.30
C MET A 46 -1.93 14.86 14.98
N ALA A 47 -3.23 14.70 14.81
CA ALA A 47 -4.11 15.75 14.33
C ALA A 47 -4.43 16.84 15.38
N GLY A 48 -4.35 16.53 16.68
CA GLY A 48 -4.73 17.47 17.75
C GLY A 48 -6.14 18.01 17.56
N ASP A 49 -6.29 19.34 17.56
CA ASP A 49 -7.57 20.03 17.30
C ASP A 49 -8.11 19.85 15.88
N ASN A 50 -7.28 19.43 14.92
CA ASN A 50 -7.68 19.29 13.51
C ASN A 50 -8.15 17.87 13.16
N GLN A 51 -8.58 17.08 14.16
CA GLN A 51 -8.97 15.67 13.97
C GLN A 51 -10.06 15.50 12.91
N GLY A 52 -11.07 16.39 12.87
CA GLY A 52 -12.14 16.34 11.87
C GLY A 52 -11.65 16.55 10.44
N PHE A 53 -10.71 17.48 10.22
CA PHE A 53 -10.11 17.72 8.92
C PHE A 53 -9.23 16.55 8.47
N VAL A 54 -8.38 16.02 9.35
CA VAL A 54 -7.51 14.88 9.06
C VAL A 54 -8.32 13.61 8.82
N ALA A 55 -9.37 13.36 9.62
CA ALA A 55 -10.30 12.25 9.41
C ALA A 55 -11.06 12.38 8.08
N GLY A 56 -11.49 13.60 7.73
CA GLY A 56 -12.09 13.90 6.44
C GLY A 56 -11.16 13.59 5.26
N MET A 57 -9.90 14.03 5.33
CA MET A 57 -8.90 13.70 4.30
C MET A 57 -8.65 12.19 4.19
N ASN A 58 -8.45 11.49 5.32
CA ASN A 58 -8.26 10.04 5.34
C ASN A 58 -9.44 9.30 4.70
N SER A 59 -10.67 9.76 4.98
CA SER A 59 -11.90 9.20 4.41
C SER A 59 -11.98 9.46 2.90
N THR A 60 -11.63 10.67 2.44
CA THR A 60 -11.60 11.01 1.01
C THR A 60 -10.60 10.13 0.25
N TYR A 61 -9.38 9.98 0.74
CA TYR A 61 -8.38 9.09 0.11
C TYR A 61 -8.84 7.64 0.09
N THR A 62 -9.49 7.19 1.17
CA THR A 62 -10.05 5.84 1.25
C THR A 62 -11.14 5.62 0.20
N SER A 63 -12.09 6.55 0.09
CA SER A 63 -13.16 6.49 -0.90
C SER A 63 -12.63 6.51 -2.33
N LEU A 64 -11.61 7.34 -2.61
CA LEU A 64 -10.94 7.34 -3.92
C LEU A 64 -10.34 5.97 -4.24
N GLY A 65 -9.69 5.33 -3.28
CA GLY A 65 -9.14 3.98 -3.46
C GLY A 65 -10.21 2.93 -3.74
N ILE A 66 -11.35 2.99 -3.04
CA ILE A 66 -12.48 2.05 -3.22
C ILE A 66 -13.15 2.24 -4.58
N ILE A 67 -13.24 3.48 -5.09
CA ILE A 67 -13.86 3.75 -6.39
C ILE A 67 -12.89 3.43 -7.53
N ALA A 68 -11.66 3.94 -7.46
CA ALA A 68 -10.68 3.79 -8.54
C ALA A 68 -10.12 2.37 -8.64
N GLY A 69 -9.96 1.67 -7.51
CA GLY A 69 -9.37 0.33 -7.45
C GLY A 69 -10.09 -0.70 -8.31
N PRO A 70 -11.40 -0.95 -8.11
CA PRO A 70 -12.18 -1.87 -8.92
C PRO A 70 -12.35 -1.40 -10.37
N ALA A 71 -12.46 -0.10 -10.61
CA ALA A 71 -12.60 0.44 -11.97
C ALA A 71 -11.33 0.15 -12.81
N ILE A 72 -10.15 0.43 -12.26
CA ILE A 72 -8.87 0.15 -12.91
C ILE A 72 -8.62 -1.36 -12.96
N GLY A 73 -8.84 -2.07 -11.85
CA GLY A 73 -8.62 -3.51 -11.75
C GLY A 73 -9.50 -4.32 -12.70
N GLY A 74 -10.78 -3.97 -12.82
CA GLY A 74 -11.73 -4.60 -13.75
C GLY A 74 -11.34 -4.36 -15.21
N TYR A 75 -11.00 -3.11 -15.57
CA TYR A 75 -10.51 -2.80 -16.91
C TYR A 75 -9.25 -3.59 -17.28
N LEU A 76 -8.31 -3.73 -16.35
CA LEU A 76 -7.09 -4.52 -16.57
C LEU A 76 -7.38 -6.02 -16.66
N PHE A 77 -8.34 -6.52 -15.88
CA PHE A 77 -8.75 -7.93 -15.87
C PHE A 77 -9.38 -8.35 -17.20
N ASP A 78 -10.17 -7.47 -17.82
CA ASP A 78 -10.78 -7.70 -19.14
C ASP A 78 -9.74 -7.89 -20.26
N MET A 79 -8.57 -7.26 -20.16
CA MET A 79 -7.47 -7.45 -21.13
C MET A 79 -6.79 -8.81 -20.96
N ASN A 80 -6.46 -9.17 -19.72
CA ASN A 80 -5.89 -10.47 -19.38
C ASN A 80 -5.97 -10.70 -17.87
N ILE A 81 -6.18 -11.94 -17.46
CA ILE A 81 -6.23 -12.32 -16.04
C ILE A 81 -4.96 -11.94 -15.27
N ASN A 82 -3.80 -11.90 -15.96
CA ASN A 82 -2.50 -11.59 -15.35
C ASN A 82 -2.19 -10.09 -15.26
N THR A 83 -2.82 -9.25 -16.10
CA THR A 83 -2.53 -7.81 -16.23
C THR A 83 -2.74 -7.01 -14.93
N PRO A 84 -3.84 -7.17 -14.17
CA PRO A 84 -4.02 -6.41 -12.93
C PRO A 84 -2.95 -6.72 -11.89
N TYR A 85 -2.41 -7.94 -11.87
CA TYR A 85 -1.34 -8.34 -10.95
C TYR A 85 0.01 -7.73 -11.32
N ILE A 86 0.34 -7.67 -12.61
CA ILE A 86 1.55 -7.00 -13.10
C ILE A 86 1.49 -5.52 -12.78
N PHE A 87 0.36 -4.88 -13.03
CA PHE A 87 0.14 -3.47 -12.70
C PHE A 87 0.27 -3.22 -11.19
N ALA A 88 -0.37 -4.03 -10.35
CA ALA A 88 -0.26 -3.94 -8.90
C ALA A 88 1.20 -4.06 -8.43
N SER A 89 2.00 -4.95 -9.05
CA SER A 89 3.42 -5.11 -8.74
C SER A 89 4.23 -3.86 -9.07
N ILE A 90 4.00 -3.23 -10.23
CA ILE A 90 4.66 -1.98 -10.63
C ILE A 90 4.30 -0.85 -9.66
N VAL A 91 3.02 -0.70 -9.33
CA VAL A 91 2.54 0.32 -8.38
C VAL A 91 3.17 0.13 -7.00
N LEU A 92 3.29 -1.11 -6.53
CA LEU A 92 3.92 -1.41 -5.25
C LEU A 92 5.41 -1.09 -5.25
N ILE A 93 6.14 -1.44 -6.32
CA ILE A 93 7.56 -1.10 -6.47
C ILE A 93 7.74 0.42 -6.47
N ALA A 94 6.90 1.16 -7.20
CA ALA A 94 6.94 2.62 -7.21
C ALA A 94 6.67 3.20 -5.82
N ALA A 95 5.66 2.69 -5.10
CA ALA A 95 5.35 3.11 -3.74
C ALA A 95 6.51 2.84 -2.76
N LEU A 96 7.17 1.68 -2.88
CA LEU A 96 8.34 1.33 -2.08
C LEU A 96 9.53 2.27 -2.40
N MET A 97 9.79 2.55 -3.68
CA MET A 97 10.82 3.49 -4.09
C MET A 97 10.59 4.88 -3.48
N ILE A 98 9.37 5.40 -3.56
CA ILE A 98 9.00 6.69 -2.97
C ILE A 98 9.18 6.65 -1.45
N SER A 99 8.70 5.59 -0.79
CA SER A 99 8.82 5.41 0.66
C SER A 99 10.28 5.38 1.12
N VAL A 100 11.15 4.65 0.41
CA VAL A 100 12.59 4.56 0.72
C VAL A 100 13.29 5.90 0.50
N ILE A 101 13.01 6.60 -0.60
CA ILE A 101 13.60 7.92 -0.88
C ILE A 101 13.20 8.92 0.20
N TRP A 102 11.92 8.94 0.59
CA TRP A 102 11.43 9.83 1.65
C TRP A 102 11.97 9.46 3.04
N SER A 103 12.08 8.16 3.35
CA SER A 103 12.65 7.69 4.61
C SER A 103 14.13 8.06 4.73
N ARG A 104 14.90 7.96 3.62
CA ARG A 104 16.29 8.44 3.56
C ARG A 104 16.40 9.95 3.74
N LYS A 105 15.49 10.72 3.13
CA LYS A 105 15.45 12.18 3.26
C LYS A 105 15.13 12.62 4.69
N LYS A 106 14.24 11.90 5.38
CA LYS A 106 13.90 12.15 6.79
C LYS A 106 15.04 11.77 7.74
N LYS A 107 15.85 10.76 7.39
CA LYS A 107 17.04 10.38 8.16
C LYS A 107 18.16 11.43 8.07
N GLN A 108 18.36 12.06 6.90
CA GLN A 108 19.36 13.12 6.71
C GLN A 108 19.02 14.45 7.42
N GLN A 109 17.75 14.75 7.71
CA GLN A 109 17.36 15.94 8.47
C GLN A 109 17.54 15.82 9.99
N THR A 110 17.83 14.61 10.51
CA THR A 110 18.11 14.41 11.95
C THR A 110 19.61 14.47 12.27
N GLU A 111 20.47 14.66 11.27
CA GLU A 111 21.95 14.71 11.41
C GLU A 111 22.54 16.07 10.99
N LEU A 112 21.85 17.18 11.30
CA LEU A 112 22.51 18.50 11.34
C LEU A 112 22.99 18.76 12.77
N PRO A 113 24.31 18.67 13.06
CA PRO A 113 24.87 19.20 14.29
C PRO A 113 24.66 20.72 14.35
N GLN A 114 24.28 21.18 15.54
CA GLN A 114 24.38 22.59 15.94
C GLN A 114 25.84 23.05 15.84
#